data_AF-A8NGR6-F1
#
_entry.id   AF-A8NGR6-F1
#
_cell.length_a   1.000
_cell.length_b   1.000
_cell.length_c   1.000
_cell.angle_alpha   90.00
_cell.angle_beta   90.00
_cell.angle_gamma   90.00
#
_symmetry.space_group_name_H-M   'P 1'
#
loop_
_entity.id
_entity.type
_entity.pdbx_description
1 polymer ?
#
loop_
_entity_poly.entity_id
_entity_poly.type
_entity_poly.pdbx_seq_one_letter_code
_entity_poly.pdbx_strand_id
1 'polypeptide(L)' 'MAAENFRHDPAIDRFNSMRENAYLNFRWTRKTVTTAVIGFIVVPVAIYYGTVASTNRWNWNGKRKGEPLAIKP' A
#
# COMPACT_ATOMS: atom_id res chain seq x y z
N MET A 1 8.02 -47.24 -5.57
CA MET A 1 8.41 -45.82 -5.54
C MET A 1 7.67 -45.15 -6.69
N ALA A 2 6.62 -44.37 -6.42
CA ALA A 2 5.90 -43.67 -7.49
C ALA A 2 6.88 -42.71 -8.19
N ALA A 3 6.82 -42.61 -9.52
CA ALA A 3 7.65 -41.68 -10.26
C ALA A 3 7.39 -40.25 -9.76
N GLU A 4 8.42 -39.59 -9.24
CA GLU A 4 8.35 -38.18 -8.86
C GLU A 4 8.21 -37.36 -10.14
N ASN A 5 7.01 -36.83 -10.39
CA ASN A 5 6.71 -36.03 -11.59
C ASN A 5 7.23 -34.58 -11.49
N PHE A 6 7.98 -34.26 -10.43
CA PHE A 6 8.50 -32.93 -10.16
C PHE A 6 10.02 -33.00 -10.12
N ARG A 7 10.67 -32.20 -10.96
CA ARG A 7 12.11 -32.05 -10.95
C ARG A 7 12.47 -30.78 -10.23
N HIS A 8 13.09 -30.92 -9.07
CA HIS A 8 13.64 -29.80 -8.32
C HIS A 8 14.72 -29.08 -9.14
N ASP A 9 14.49 -27.80 -9.42
CA ASP A 9 15.51 -26.91 -9.93
C ASP A 9 16.15 -26.17 -8.73
N PRO A 10 17.44 -26.39 -8.46
CA PRO A 10 18.10 -25.77 -7.31
C PRO A 10 18.10 -24.24 -7.38
N ALA A 11 17.99 -23.63 -8.56
CA ALA A 11 17.90 -22.18 -8.70
C ALA A 11 16.55 -21.65 -8.19
N ILE A 12 15.46 -22.34 -8.52
CA ILE A 12 14.11 -21.98 -8.07
C ILE A 12 13.99 -22.16 -6.56
N ASP A 13 14.49 -23.27 -6.03
CA ASP A 13 14.45 -23.56 -4.58
C ASP A 13 15.27 -22.53 -3.77
N ARG A 14 16.42 -22.09 -4.28
CA ARG A 14 17.23 -21.03 -3.67
C ARG A 14 16.56 -19.66 -3.73
N PHE A 15 15.91 -19.32 -4.84
CA PHE A 15 15.17 -18.06 -4.93
C PHE A 15 13.97 -18.05 -3.96
N ASN A 16 13.25 -19.18 -3.86
CA ASN A 16 12.14 -19.31 -2.94
C ASN A 16 12.62 -19.14 -1.49
N SER A 17 13.64 -19.90 -1.09
CA SER A 17 14.23 -19.80 0.25
C SER A 17 14.79 -18.41 0.56
N MET A 18 15.41 -17.72 -0.41
CA MET A 18 15.87 -16.33 -0.24
C MET A 18 14.70 -15.39 0.08
N ARG A 19 13.57 -15.52 -0.64
CA ARG A 19 12.38 -14.67 -0.43
C ARG A 19 11.70 -14.94 0.90
N GLU A 20 11.51 -16.20 1.24
CA GLU A 20 10.89 -16.62 2.50
C GLU A 20 11.74 -16.16 3.71
N ASN A 21 13.06 -16.24 3.59
CA ASN A 21 13.99 -15.86 4.65
C ASN A 21 14.51 -14.41 4.54
N ALA A 22 13.90 -13.57 3.71
CA ALA A 22 14.36 -12.21 3.49
C ALA A 22 14.34 -11.36 4.78
N TYR A 23 13.39 -11.62 5.68
CA TYR A 23 13.24 -10.88 6.94
C TYR A 23 14.40 -11.15 7.91
N LEU A 24 15.01 -12.34 7.88
CA LEU A 24 16.15 -12.68 8.76
C LEU A 24 17.38 -11.84 8.45
N ASN A 25 17.55 -11.44 7.19
CA ASN A 25 18.68 -10.66 6.71
C ASN A 25 18.35 -9.17 6.54
N PHE A 26 17.16 -8.75 6.97
CA PHE A 26 16.71 -7.38 6.79
C PHE A 26 17.54 -6.40 7.63
N ARG A 27 17.82 -5.22 7.04
CA ARG A 27 18.56 -4.15 7.70
C ARG A 27 17.89 -2.80 7.46
N TRP A 28 17.83 -1.99 8.50
CA TRP A 28 17.44 -0.58 8.39
C TRP A 28 18.56 0.22 7.75
N THR A 29 18.33 0.61 6.50
CA THR A 29 19.18 1.51 5.74
C THR A 29 18.40 2.78 5.44
N ARG A 30 19.06 3.86 5.03
CA ARG A 30 18.34 5.09 4.66
C ARG A 30 17.24 4.82 3.63
N LYS A 31 17.52 3.98 2.61
CA LYS A 31 16.54 3.59 1.59
C LYS A 31 15.34 2.85 2.19
N THR A 32 15.56 1.79 2.97
CA THR A 32 14.46 0.98 3.52
C THR A 32 13.62 1.75 4.54
N VAL A 33 14.26 2.60 5.35
CA VAL A 33 13.56 3.51 6.28
C VAL A 33 12.69 4.50 5.50
N THR A 34 13.22 5.16 4.46
CA THR A 34 12.43 6.09 3.64
C THR A 34 11.24 5.39 3.00
N THR A 35 11.41 4.20 2.42
CA THR A 35 10.31 3.43 1.84
C THR A 35 9.25 3.09 2.89
N ALA A 36 9.67 2.63 4.09
CA ALA A 36 8.76 2.29 5.17
C ALA A 36 7.98 3.52 5.67
N VAL A 37 8.66 4.64 5.93
CA VAL A 37 8.01 5.88 6.40
C VAL A 37 7.03 6.41 5.37
N ILE A 38 7.40 6.43 4.08
CA ILE A 38 6.48 6.90 3.04
C ILE A 38 5.27 5.98 2.94
N GLY A 39 5.48 4.67 2.85
CA GLY A 39 4.43 3.69 2.62
C GLY A 39 3.48 3.50 3.80
N PHE A 40 4.00 3.46 5.02
CA PHE A 40 3.21 3.15 6.23
C PHE A 40 2.74 4.37 7.00
N ILE A 41 3.38 5.54 6.83
CA ILE A 41 3.03 6.75 7.59
C ILE A 41 2.51 7.83 6.65
N VAL A 42 3.35 8.31 5.72
CA VAL A 42 3.03 9.50 4.91
C VAL A 42 1.79 9.27 4.05
N VAL A 43 1.73 8.15 3.30
CA VAL A 43 0.61 7.87 2.41
C VAL A 43 -0.70 7.66 3.18
N PRO A 44 -0.79 6.81 4.22
CA PRO A 44 -2.02 6.65 4.98
C PRO A 44 -2.48 7.94 5.67
N VAL A 45 -1.56 8.71 6.27
CA VAL A 45 -1.89 9.98 6.92
C VAL A 45 -2.42 11.01 5.93
N ALA A 46 -1.80 11.12 4.74
CA ALA A 46 -2.26 12.04 3.70
C ALA A 46 -3.67 11.68 3.21
N ILE A 47 -3.95 10.40 2.98
CA ILE A 47 -5.27 9.91 2.59
C ILE A 47 -6.29 10.19 3.71
N TYR A 48 -5.97 9.86 4.95
CA TYR A 48 -6.85 10.11 6.09
C TYR A 48 -7.17 11.60 6.24
N TYR A 49 -6.16 12.46 6.18
CA TYR A 49 -6.36 13.90 6.28
C TYR A 49 -7.22 14.43 5.13
N GLY A 50 -6.95 14.02 3.89
CA GLY A 50 -7.74 14.43 2.72
C GLY A 50 -9.20 13.96 2.81
N THR A 51 -9.43 12.74 3.28
CA THR A 51 -10.79 12.20 3.47
C THR A 51 -11.54 12.92 4.59
N VAL A 52 -10.93 13.15 5.76
CA VAL A 52 -11.56 13.90 6.85
C VAL A 52 -11.88 15.35 6.42
N ALA A 53 -10.98 16.00 5.70
CA ALA A 53 -11.21 17.38 5.23
C ALA A 53 -12.31 17.50 4.16
N SER A 54 -12.60 16.43 3.42
CA SER A 54 -13.60 16.41 2.34
C SER A 54 -14.91 15.74 2.73
N THR A 55 -14.91 14.90 3.76
CA THR A 55 -16.10 14.21 4.27
C THR A 55 -17.14 15.23 4.73
N ASN A 56 -18.39 15.08 4.27
CA ASN A 56 -19.50 15.99 4.55
C ASN A 56 -19.23 17.46 4.21
N ARG A 57 -18.27 17.73 3.32
CA ARG A 57 -18.03 19.08 2.83
C ARG A 57 -18.92 19.41 1.64
N TRP A 58 -19.28 18.43 0.82
CA TRP A 58 -19.94 18.66 -0.46
C TRP A 58 -21.30 17.97 -0.55
N ASN A 59 -22.31 18.69 -1.02
CA ASN A 59 -23.63 18.15 -1.37
C ASN A 59 -23.98 18.54 -2.80
N TRP A 60 -24.02 17.52 -3.67
CA TRP A 60 -24.28 17.66 -5.10
C TRP A 60 -25.73 17.32 -5.45
N ASN A 61 -26.53 16.85 -4.49
CA ASN A 61 -27.87 16.37 -4.75
C ASN A 61 -28.77 17.53 -5.22
N GLY A 62 -29.25 17.44 -6.46
CA GLY A 62 -30.21 18.38 -7.04
C GLY A 62 -29.69 19.80 -7.31
N LYS A 63 -28.37 20.04 -7.22
CA LYS A 63 -27.77 21.38 -7.36
C LYS A 63 -27.79 21.89 -8.80
N ARG A 64 -28.12 23.19 -8.97
CA ARG A 64 -28.18 23.88 -10.28
C ARG A 64 -26.94 24.74 -10.53
N LYS A 65 -26.75 25.18 -11.78
CA LYS A 65 -25.64 26.06 -12.18
C LYS A 65 -25.66 27.36 -11.36
N GLY A 66 -24.57 27.65 -10.66
CA GLY A 66 -24.41 28.84 -9.82
C GLY A 66 -24.75 28.62 -8.35
N GLU A 67 -25.30 27.46 -7.97
CA GLU A 67 -25.57 27.13 -6.58
C GLU A 67 -24.31 26.58 -5.87
N PRO A 68 -24.09 26.93 -4.59
CA PRO A 68 -22.95 26.42 -3.84
C PRO A 68 -23.10 24.92 -3.57
N LEU A 69 -22.01 24.19 -3.79
CA LEU A 69 -21.87 22.75 -3.52
C LEU A 69 -21.38 22.46 -2.10
N ALA A 70 -20.78 23.44 -1.42
CA ALA A 70 -20.35 23.28 -0.05
C ALA A 70 -21.57 23.22 0.89
N ILE A 71 -21.56 22.29 1.84
CA ILE A 71 -22.62 22.12 2.84
C ILE A 71 -22.58 23.25 3.87
N LYS A 72 -21.37 23.67 4.27
CA LYS A 72 -21.15 24.85 5.11
C LYS A 72 -20.84 26.05 4.20
N PRO A 73 -21.46 27.22 4.46
CA PRO A 73 -21.15 28.46 3.73
C PRO A 73 -19.71 28.91 3.95
#